data_AF-A0A9P5G6C3-F1
#
_entry.id   AF-A0A9P5G6C3-F1
#
_cell.length_a   1.000
_cell.length_b   1.000
_cell.length_c   1.000
_cell.angle_alpha   90.00
_cell.angle_beta   90.00
_cell.angle_gamma   90.00
#
_symmetry.space_group_name_H-M   'P 1'
#
loop_
_entity.id
_entity.type
_entity.pdbx_description
1 polymer ?
#
loop_
_entity_poly.entity_id
_entity_poly.type
_entity_poly.pdbx_seq_one_letter_code
_entity_poly.pdbx_strand_id
1 'polypeptide(L)'
;MWDMPKDSSIDVELFLETQAKPLAAEIGVEPYTPNFLDACLKAYMDSNFNVAKSLEKIKLLNRSILKEPTLTPDEVVRFEEGVRKFGSELHEVFLHVGTKPSADIVRYYYLWKKTPNGHKIWDNYEGRKHKMKPEHARNEGELVDSIADANDDSKFDVIKAEKMGRKFLCKHCHGTESTNWQRAPGHPVANDTNPVIALCMRCARLWRKYACIWEEPEEVIRKFTSKSGGIVAVKRGRIEEELLEDAQAIIEERSRKRIKTDNTIALHLAKSLLLNPVAEVVRKLTNL
;
A
#
# COMPACT_ATOMS: atom_id res chain seq x y z
N MET A 1 3.97 33.84 4.49
CA MET A 1 2.77 34.51 3.93
C MET A 1 3.30 35.57 2.98
N TRP A 2 2.74 35.67 1.77
CA TRP A 2 3.17 36.61 0.73
C TRP A 2 2.35 37.88 0.83
N ASP A 3 3.02 39.03 0.85
CA ASP A 3 2.39 40.34 0.86
C ASP A 3 2.50 40.94 -0.54
N MET A 4 1.35 41.12 -1.21
CA MET A 4 1.33 41.68 -2.55
C MET A 4 1.78 43.15 -2.51
N PRO A 5 2.71 43.57 -3.39
CA PRO A 5 3.14 44.96 -3.44
C PRO A 5 1.95 45.87 -3.74
N LYS A 6 1.83 46.96 -2.98
CA LYS A 6 0.77 47.96 -3.16
C LYS A 6 1.03 48.90 -4.35
N ASP A 7 2.29 48.98 -4.77
CA ASP A 7 2.73 49.78 -5.88
C ASP A 7 2.61 48.96 -7.19
N SER A 8 1.80 49.46 -8.12
CA SER A 8 1.56 48.83 -9.42
C SER A 8 2.77 48.85 -10.35
N SER A 9 3.82 49.61 -10.02
CA SER A 9 5.08 49.60 -10.78
C SER A 9 5.97 48.39 -10.50
N ILE A 10 5.67 47.64 -9.43
CA ILE A 10 6.43 46.46 -9.03
C ILE A 10 5.91 45.25 -9.81
N ASP A 11 6.62 44.92 -10.89
CA ASP A 11 6.36 43.72 -11.67
C ASP A 11 7.16 42.53 -11.12
N VAL A 12 6.45 41.65 -10.41
CA VAL A 12 7.02 40.45 -9.77
C VAL A 12 7.37 39.39 -10.83
N GLU A 13 6.58 39.29 -11.89
CA GLU A 13 6.78 38.30 -12.94
C GLU A 13 8.04 38.65 -13.75
N LEU A 14 8.20 39.92 -14.10
CA LEU A 14 9.41 40.43 -14.75
C LEU A 14 10.67 40.16 -13.91
N PHE A 15 10.61 40.34 -12.59
CA PHE A 15 11.71 40.02 -11.69
C PHE A 15 12.09 38.53 -11.73
N LEU A 16 11.10 37.64 -11.65
CA LEU A 16 11.33 36.20 -11.67
C LEU A 16 11.92 35.73 -13.01
N GLU A 17 11.37 36.21 -14.13
CA GLU A 17 11.80 35.79 -15.46
C GLU A 17 13.18 36.31 -15.87
N THR A 18 13.50 37.57 -15.53
CA THR A 18 14.71 38.23 -16.03
C THR A 18 15.89 38.14 -15.06
N GLN A 19 15.65 38.25 -13.75
CA GLN A 19 16.71 38.38 -12.74
C GLN A 19 16.93 37.09 -11.94
N ALA A 20 15.85 36.44 -11.50
CA ALA A 20 15.96 35.24 -10.66
C ALA A 20 16.25 33.97 -11.47
N LYS A 21 15.62 33.80 -12.64
CA LYS A 21 15.75 32.60 -13.49
C LYS A 21 17.20 32.20 -13.81
N PRO A 22 18.13 33.11 -14.16
CA PRO A 22 19.53 32.73 -14.42
C PRO A 22 20.24 32.12 -13.21
N LEU A 23 19.90 32.56 -11.99
CA LEU A 23 20.53 32.10 -10.74
C LEU A 23 20.16 30.65 -10.40
N ALA A 24 19.06 30.13 -10.94
CA ALA A 24 18.65 28.73 -10.72
C ALA A 24 19.70 27.74 -11.23
N ALA A 25 20.32 28.04 -12.38
CA ALA A 25 21.34 27.20 -12.98
C ALA A 25 22.61 27.12 -12.12
N GLU A 26 23.00 28.23 -11.47
CA GLU A 26 24.15 28.28 -10.55
C GLU A 26 23.92 27.41 -9.30
N ILE A 27 22.67 27.36 -8.82
CA ILE A 27 22.27 26.54 -7.66
C ILE A 27 22.09 25.05 -8.06
N GLY A 28 21.98 24.76 -9.36
CA GLY A 28 21.72 23.43 -9.89
C GLY A 28 20.28 22.97 -9.66
N VAL A 29 19.31 23.87 -9.78
CA VAL A 29 17.87 23.57 -9.71
C VAL A 29 17.17 24.09 -10.97
N GLU A 30 16.03 23.49 -11.30
CA GLU A 30 15.20 23.99 -12.39
C GLU A 30 14.58 25.34 -11.98
N PRO A 31 14.53 26.35 -12.87
CA PRO A 31 14.08 27.69 -12.53
C PRO A 31 12.59 27.77 -12.15
N TYR A 32 11.79 26.78 -12.54
CA TYR A 32 10.37 26.67 -12.22
C TYR A 32 10.10 25.80 -10.99
N THR A 33 11.13 25.42 -10.24
CA THR A 33 10.96 24.60 -9.02
C THR A 33 10.23 25.44 -7.96
N PRO A 34 9.14 24.94 -7.35
CA PRO A 34 8.36 25.70 -6.38
C PRO A 34 9.20 26.25 -5.21
N ASN A 35 10.09 25.46 -4.63
CA ASN A 35 10.95 25.91 -3.53
C ASN A 35 11.86 27.09 -3.92
N PHE A 36 12.38 27.08 -5.16
CA PHE A 36 13.24 28.14 -5.66
C PHE A 36 12.44 29.42 -5.87
N LEU A 37 11.29 29.33 -6.54
CA LEU A 37 10.40 30.47 -6.76
C LEU A 37 9.93 31.06 -5.42
N ASP A 38 9.51 30.23 -4.48
CA ASP A 38 9.10 30.66 -3.14
C ASP A 38 10.24 31.34 -2.38
N ALA A 39 11.46 30.83 -2.48
CA ALA A 39 12.63 31.45 -1.86
C ALA A 39 12.98 32.80 -2.51
N CYS A 40 12.90 32.90 -3.83
CA CYS A 40 13.12 34.15 -4.58
C CYS A 40 12.07 35.21 -4.23
N LEU A 41 10.79 34.83 -4.22
CA LEU A 41 9.70 35.71 -3.80
C LEU A 41 9.90 36.16 -2.36
N LYS A 42 10.19 35.23 -1.45
CA LYS A 42 10.47 35.57 -0.06
C LYS A 42 11.65 36.53 0.07
N ALA A 43 12.75 36.31 -0.63
CA ALA A 43 13.91 37.19 -0.62
C ALA A 43 13.59 38.60 -1.17
N TYR A 44 12.71 38.68 -2.18
CA TYR A 44 12.24 39.93 -2.76
C TYR A 44 11.36 40.71 -1.78
N MET A 45 10.38 40.04 -1.16
CA MET A 45 9.51 40.62 -0.13
C MET A 45 10.30 41.07 1.10
N ASP A 46 11.20 40.23 1.62
CA ASP A 46 12.05 40.52 2.78
C ASP A 46 13.08 41.65 2.49
N SER A 47 13.19 42.09 1.23
CA SER A 47 14.05 43.19 0.80
C SER A 47 13.24 44.43 0.38
N ASN A 48 11.95 44.49 0.74
CA ASN A 48 11.00 45.53 0.35
C ASN A 48 10.97 45.75 -1.17
N PHE A 49 10.95 44.65 -1.93
CA PHE A 49 10.90 44.66 -3.40
C PHE A 49 12.10 45.37 -4.07
N ASN A 50 13.25 45.42 -3.37
CA ASN A 50 14.49 45.92 -3.97
C ASN A 50 15.24 44.79 -4.69
N VAL A 51 15.35 44.91 -6.02
CA VAL A 51 15.97 43.91 -6.90
C VAL A 51 17.41 43.60 -6.49
N ALA A 52 18.28 44.61 -6.35
CA ALA A 52 19.70 44.39 -6.05
C ALA A 52 19.90 43.66 -4.71
N LYS A 53 19.19 44.08 -3.66
CA LYS A 53 19.27 43.42 -2.34
C LYS A 53 18.72 41.99 -2.36
N SER A 54 17.66 41.74 -3.12
CA SER A 54 17.11 40.40 -3.25
C SER A 54 18.06 39.44 -3.96
N LEU A 55 18.78 39.89 -4.99
CA LEU A 55 19.71 39.06 -5.74
C LEU A 55 20.90 38.63 -4.87
N GLU A 56 21.41 39.52 -4.02
CA GLU A 56 22.46 39.16 -3.06
C GLU A 56 22.00 38.07 -2.08
N LYS A 57 20.72 38.08 -1.66
CA LYS A 57 20.15 36.99 -0.84
C LYS A 57 19.97 35.70 -1.64
N ILE A 58 19.53 35.79 -2.90
CA ILE A 58 19.28 34.62 -3.76
C ILE A 58 20.59 33.89 -4.09
N LYS A 59 21.70 34.61 -4.28
CA LYS A 59 23.04 34.03 -4.50
C LYS A 59 23.54 33.18 -3.32
N LEU A 60 23.04 33.42 -2.10
CA LEU A 60 23.38 32.62 -0.92
C LEU A 60 22.59 31.31 -0.84
N LEU A 61 21.57 31.14 -1.69
CA LEU A 61 20.76 29.93 -1.71
C LEU A 61 21.57 28.76 -2.23
N ASN A 62 21.27 27.58 -1.68
CA ASN A 62 21.81 26.32 -2.14
C ASN A 62 20.72 25.25 -2.00
N ARG A 63 20.97 24.06 -2.56
CA ARG A 63 20.00 22.95 -2.55
C ARG A 63 19.58 22.53 -1.14
N SER A 64 20.44 22.65 -0.12
CA SER A 64 20.10 22.26 1.24
C SER A 64 19.19 23.28 1.92
N ILE A 65 19.42 24.58 1.72
CA ILE A 65 18.55 25.67 2.17
C ILE A 65 17.16 25.55 1.53
N LEU A 66 17.12 25.25 0.23
CA LEU A 66 15.88 25.01 -0.52
C LEU A 66 15.19 23.69 -0.16
N LYS A 67 15.82 22.85 0.67
CA LYS A 67 15.34 21.51 1.05
C LYS A 67 15.01 20.67 -0.18
N GLU A 68 15.85 20.73 -1.21
CA GLU A 68 15.69 19.91 -2.41
C GLU A 68 16.11 18.46 -2.12
N PRO A 69 15.27 17.46 -2.44
CA PRO A 69 15.61 16.06 -2.20
C PRO A 69 16.80 15.68 -3.07
N THR A 70 17.93 15.39 -2.42
CA THR A 70 19.18 15.08 -3.10
C THR A 70 19.70 13.73 -2.59
N LEU A 71 19.84 12.79 -3.53
CA LEU A 71 20.39 11.46 -3.30
C LEU A 71 21.82 11.41 -3.83
N THR A 72 22.69 10.69 -3.14
CA THR A 72 24.03 10.37 -3.64
C THR A 72 23.94 9.37 -4.81
N PRO A 73 24.98 9.24 -5.65
CA PRO A 73 24.95 8.29 -6.76
C PRO A 73 24.58 6.86 -6.34
N ASP A 74 25.12 6.38 -5.22
CA ASP A 74 24.82 5.05 -4.67
C ASP A 74 23.35 4.93 -4.21
N GLU A 75 22.81 6.00 -3.62
CA GLU A 75 21.41 6.05 -3.21
C GLU A 75 20.46 6.07 -4.41
N VAL A 76 20.85 6.75 -5.51
CA VAL A 76 20.10 6.74 -6.77
C VAL A 76 20.02 5.33 -7.34
N VAL A 77 21.12 4.58 -7.34
CA VAL A 77 21.12 3.18 -7.79
C VAL A 77 20.16 2.33 -6.95
N ARG A 78 20.24 2.42 -5.61
CA ARG A 78 19.30 1.71 -4.72
C ARG A 78 17.86 2.14 -4.94
N PHE A 79 17.62 3.43 -5.14
CA PHE A 79 16.29 3.97 -5.40
C PHE A 79 15.72 3.40 -6.72
N GLU A 80 16.50 3.42 -7.79
CA GLU A 80 16.10 2.89 -9.10
C GLU A 80 15.88 1.38 -9.08
N GLU A 81 16.69 0.63 -8.31
CA GLU A 81 16.44 -0.79 -8.03
C GLU A 81 15.13 -1.02 -7.27
N GLY A 82 14.85 -0.18 -6.27
CA GLY A 82 13.60 -0.20 -5.51
C GLY A 82 12.40 0.05 -6.42
N VAL A 83 12.45 1.10 -7.25
CA VAL A 83 11.37 1.41 -8.21
C VAL A 83 11.19 0.29 -9.23
N ARG A 84 12.27 -0.37 -9.68
CA ARG A 84 12.15 -1.52 -10.58
C ARG A 84 11.40 -2.70 -9.95
N LYS A 85 11.61 -2.94 -8.65
CA LYS A 85 10.97 -4.05 -7.90
C LYS A 85 9.54 -3.71 -7.48
N PHE A 86 9.34 -2.53 -6.90
CA PHE A 86 8.11 -2.15 -6.19
C PHE A 86 7.28 -1.10 -6.92
N GLY A 87 7.79 -0.52 -8.00
CA GLY A 87 7.06 0.44 -8.82
C GLY A 87 6.72 1.73 -8.07
N SER A 88 5.43 2.06 -8.00
CA SER A 88 4.90 3.24 -7.30
C SER A 88 4.63 3.00 -5.81
N GLU A 89 4.97 1.83 -5.27
CA GLU A 89 4.86 1.54 -3.84
C GLU A 89 6.02 2.20 -3.08
N LEU A 90 5.96 3.53 -2.93
CA LEU A 90 7.07 4.35 -2.45
C LEU A 90 7.48 4.07 -1.00
N HIS A 91 6.62 3.43 -0.21
CA HIS A 91 6.98 2.96 1.13
C HIS A 91 8.04 1.85 1.06
N GLU A 92 7.84 0.85 0.20
CA GLU A 92 8.81 -0.22 -0.02
C GLU A 92 10.10 0.31 -0.66
N VAL A 93 9.99 1.26 -1.59
CA VAL A 93 11.17 1.95 -2.15
C VAL A 93 11.95 2.68 -1.07
N PHE A 94 11.27 3.35 -0.14
CA PHE A 94 11.90 4.01 1.00
C PHE A 94 12.63 3.02 1.90
N LEU A 95 11.99 1.90 2.26
CA LEU A 95 12.62 0.83 3.04
C LEU A 95 13.85 0.26 2.31
N HIS A 96 13.80 0.15 0.99
CA HIS A 96 14.91 -0.33 0.17
C HIS A 96 16.10 0.64 0.13
N VAL A 97 15.85 1.95 0.08
CA VAL A 97 16.91 2.97 0.10
C VAL A 97 17.54 3.08 1.50
N GLY A 98 16.71 3.08 2.55
CA GLY A 98 17.09 2.98 3.97
C GLY A 98 17.83 4.19 4.57
N THR A 99 18.35 5.12 3.77
CA THR A 99 19.22 6.21 4.23
C THR A 99 18.55 7.58 4.27
N LYS A 100 17.40 7.75 3.60
CA LYS A 100 16.69 9.04 3.47
C LYS A 100 15.31 8.98 4.11
N PRO A 101 14.77 10.09 4.63
CA PRO A 101 13.40 10.15 5.11
C PRO A 101 12.39 9.80 4.02
N SER A 102 11.27 9.17 4.39
CA SER A 102 10.21 8.80 3.44
C SER A 102 9.69 10.00 2.64
N ALA A 103 9.56 11.18 3.26
CA ALA A 103 9.15 12.40 2.59
C ALA A 103 10.09 12.80 1.42
N ASP A 104 11.40 12.63 1.59
CA ASP A 104 12.38 12.96 0.55
C ASP A 104 12.33 11.95 -0.59
N ILE A 105 12.12 10.66 -0.29
CA ILE A 105 11.95 9.61 -1.31
C ILE A 105 10.73 9.90 -2.17
N VAL A 106 9.61 10.28 -1.55
CA VAL A 106 8.38 10.63 -2.28
C VAL A 106 8.61 11.83 -3.19
N ARG A 107 9.19 12.92 -2.66
CA ARG A 107 9.47 14.13 -3.45
C ARG A 107 10.45 13.83 -4.59
N TYR A 108 11.51 13.08 -4.31
CA TYR A 108 12.50 12.68 -5.31
C TYR A 108 11.85 11.87 -6.44
N TYR A 109 10.98 10.91 -6.13
CA TYR A 109 10.31 10.09 -7.13
C TYR A 109 9.55 10.92 -8.18
N TYR A 110 8.84 11.97 -7.76
CA TYR A 110 8.08 12.81 -8.69
C TYR A 110 8.95 13.70 -9.58
N LEU A 111 10.15 14.06 -9.13
CA LEU A 111 11.15 14.75 -9.96
C LEU A 111 11.84 13.75 -10.90
N TRP A 112 12.32 12.63 -10.34
CA TRP A 112 13.04 11.59 -11.07
C TRP A 112 12.21 10.95 -12.17
N LYS A 113 10.92 10.66 -11.96
CA LYS A 113 10.07 9.97 -12.96
C LYS A 113 9.88 10.75 -14.27
N LYS A 114 10.21 12.05 -14.28
CA LYS A 114 10.18 12.92 -15.47
C LYS A 114 11.52 12.96 -16.21
N THR A 115 12.58 12.40 -15.61
CA THR A 115 13.91 12.31 -16.23
C THR A 115 13.95 11.19 -17.28
N PRO A 116 14.94 11.19 -18.21
CA PRO A 116 15.10 10.10 -19.16
C PRO A 116 15.25 8.72 -18.50
N ASN A 117 15.96 8.64 -17.38
CA ASN A 117 16.10 7.40 -16.61
C ASN A 117 14.80 7.00 -15.93
N GLY A 118 14.08 7.98 -15.37
CA GLY A 118 12.73 7.81 -14.84
C GLY A 118 11.81 7.17 -15.86
N HIS A 119 11.71 7.76 -17.05
CA HIS A 119 10.95 7.20 -18.17
C HIS A 119 11.43 5.79 -18.54
N LYS A 120 12.75 5.57 -18.65
CA LYS A 120 13.31 4.27 -19.00
C LYS A 120 12.94 3.15 -18.01
N ILE A 121 12.87 3.44 -16.72
CA ILE A 121 12.59 2.44 -15.68
C ILE A 121 11.09 2.37 -15.40
N TRP A 122 10.48 3.51 -15.08
CA TRP A 122 9.07 3.59 -14.69
C TRP A 122 8.12 3.27 -15.85
N ASP A 123 8.45 3.66 -17.09
CA ASP A 123 7.56 3.37 -18.22
C ASP A 123 7.54 1.89 -18.61
N ASN A 124 8.60 1.15 -18.26
CA ASN A 124 8.77 -0.29 -18.51
C ASN A 124 8.48 -1.14 -17.26
N TYR A 125 7.99 -0.54 -16.18
CA TYR A 125 7.61 -1.28 -14.98
C TYR A 125 6.41 -2.20 -15.31
N GLU A 126 6.53 -3.49 -14.97
CA GLU A 126 5.55 -4.54 -15.31
C GLU A 126 4.13 -4.23 -14.80
N GLY A 127 4.01 -3.49 -13.69
CA GLY A 127 2.72 -3.05 -13.15
C GLY A 127 2.09 -1.83 -13.82
N ARG A 128 2.72 -1.23 -14.84
CA ARG A 128 2.20 -0.05 -15.52
C ARG A 128 1.32 -0.44 -16.71
N LYS A 129 0.02 -0.11 -16.60
CA LYS A 129 -1.06 -0.47 -17.55
C LYS A 129 -0.88 -0.06 -19.04
N HIS A 130 0.17 0.67 -19.43
CA HIS A 130 0.17 1.37 -20.72
C HIS A 130 1.10 0.83 -21.82
N LYS A 131 1.87 -0.25 -21.61
CA LYS A 131 2.65 -0.89 -22.70
C LYS A 131 2.78 -2.40 -22.51
N MET A 132 1.68 -3.12 -22.62
CA MET A 132 1.73 -4.50 -23.09
C MET A 132 1.72 -4.46 -24.63
N LYS A 133 2.87 -4.70 -25.27
CA LYS A 133 2.90 -5.11 -26.69
C LYS A 133 2.60 -6.62 -26.78
N PRO A 134 1.97 -7.09 -27.86
CA PRO A 134 0.91 -8.08 -27.77
C PRO A 134 1.33 -9.46 -28.29
N GLU A 135 1.11 -10.49 -27.49
CA GLU A 135 0.50 -11.76 -27.95
C GLU A 135 0.04 -12.61 -26.75
N HIS A 136 0.81 -12.65 -25.67
CA HIS A 136 0.48 -13.45 -24.48
C HIS A 136 -0.35 -12.69 -23.42
N ALA A 137 -0.14 -11.38 -23.24
CA ALA A 137 -0.88 -10.58 -22.27
C ALA A 137 -2.30 -10.15 -22.71
N ARG A 138 -2.69 -10.41 -23.98
CA ARG A 138 -4.04 -10.08 -24.47
C ARG A 138 -5.10 -10.93 -23.77
N ASN A 139 -4.82 -12.19 -23.48
CA ASN A 139 -5.79 -13.09 -22.87
C ASN A 139 -5.96 -12.85 -21.35
N GLU A 140 -4.87 -12.49 -20.65
CA GLU A 140 -4.83 -12.43 -19.19
C GLU A 140 -5.61 -11.23 -18.62
N GLY A 141 -5.38 -10.02 -19.14
CA GLY A 141 -6.10 -8.82 -18.69
C GLY A 141 -7.57 -8.82 -19.10
N GLU A 142 -7.86 -9.32 -20.30
CA GLU A 142 -9.23 -9.44 -20.82
C GLU A 142 -10.06 -10.45 -20.01
N LEU A 143 -9.45 -11.56 -19.57
CA LEU A 143 -10.11 -12.51 -18.69
C LEU A 143 -10.46 -11.89 -17.34
N VAL A 144 -9.52 -11.18 -16.69
CA VAL A 144 -9.76 -10.52 -15.40
C VAL A 144 -10.83 -9.45 -15.51
N ASP A 145 -10.85 -8.70 -16.62
CA ASP A 145 -11.87 -7.68 -16.88
C ASP A 145 -13.22 -8.30 -17.26
N SER A 146 -13.26 -9.49 -17.86
CA SER A 146 -14.51 -10.20 -18.16
C SER A 146 -15.28 -10.65 -16.90
N ILE A 147 -14.55 -10.97 -15.82
CA ILE A 147 -15.12 -11.34 -14.51
C ILE A 147 -15.27 -10.14 -13.56
N ALA A 148 -14.97 -8.93 -14.01
CA ALA A 148 -15.12 -7.73 -13.19
C ALA A 148 -16.59 -7.37 -12.98
N ASP A 149 -16.88 -6.72 -11.85
CA ASP A 149 -18.17 -6.09 -11.62
C ASP A 149 -18.34 -4.88 -12.55
N ALA A 150 -19.55 -4.71 -13.11
CA ALA A 150 -19.82 -3.66 -14.09
C ALA A 150 -19.92 -2.26 -13.46
N ASN A 151 -20.28 -2.19 -12.18
CA ASN A 151 -20.48 -0.94 -11.45
C ASN A 151 -19.31 -0.60 -10.52
N ASP A 152 -18.43 -1.57 -10.24
CA ASP A 152 -17.29 -1.40 -9.34
C ASP A 152 -16.08 -2.17 -9.86
N ASP A 153 -15.23 -1.48 -10.61
CA ASP A 153 -14.03 -2.06 -11.23
C ASP A 153 -13.00 -2.58 -10.20
N SER A 154 -13.18 -2.27 -8.92
CA SER A 154 -12.37 -2.79 -7.82
C SER A 154 -12.81 -4.19 -7.35
N LYS A 155 -13.99 -4.67 -7.78
CA LYS A 155 -14.60 -5.95 -7.41
C LYS A 155 -14.62 -6.94 -8.57
N PHE A 156 -14.64 -8.22 -8.21
CA PHE A 156 -15.02 -9.30 -9.09
C PHE A 156 -16.49 -9.66 -8.92
N ASP A 157 -17.15 -9.95 -10.03
CA ASP A 157 -18.49 -10.51 -10.05
C ASP A 157 -18.39 -12.04 -9.88
N VAL A 158 -18.80 -12.51 -8.70
CA VAL A 158 -18.74 -13.93 -8.34
C VAL A 158 -19.60 -14.78 -9.28
N ILE A 159 -20.74 -14.26 -9.72
CA ILE A 159 -21.67 -14.98 -10.59
C ILE A 159 -21.05 -15.14 -11.99
N LYS A 160 -20.41 -14.09 -12.51
CA LYS A 160 -19.67 -14.19 -13.79
C LYS A 160 -18.50 -15.15 -13.68
N ALA A 161 -17.73 -15.08 -12.60
CA ALA A 161 -16.59 -15.97 -12.38
C ALA A 161 -17.01 -17.45 -12.27
N GLU A 162 -18.11 -17.74 -11.56
CA GLU A 162 -18.68 -19.09 -11.47
C GLU A 162 -19.17 -19.62 -12.82
N LYS A 163 -19.85 -18.79 -13.62
CA LYS A 163 -20.26 -19.15 -14.99
C LYS A 163 -19.07 -19.50 -15.89
N MET A 164 -17.91 -18.91 -15.62
CA MET A 164 -16.65 -19.18 -16.31
C MET A 164 -15.80 -20.28 -15.65
N GLY A 165 -16.34 -20.96 -14.61
CA GLY A 165 -15.66 -22.06 -13.90
C GLY A 165 -14.43 -21.63 -13.09
N ARG A 166 -14.33 -20.36 -12.72
CA ARG A 166 -13.18 -19.80 -12.01
C ARG A 166 -13.38 -19.87 -10.51
N LYS A 167 -12.31 -20.23 -9.79
CA LYS A 167 -12.22 -20.15 -8.33
C LYS A 167 -11.29 -19.01 -7.94
N PHE A 168 -11.45 -18.52 -6.72
CA PHE A 168 -10.62 -17.45 -6.18
C PHE A 168 -9.71 -17.96 -5.07
N LEU A 169 -8.55 -17.33 -4.94
CA LEU A 169 -7.61 -17.55 -3.84
C LEU A 169 -7.16 -16.20 -3.30
N CYS A 170 -7.28 -16.01 -1.99
CA CYS A 170 -6.87 -14.75 -1.37
C CYS A 170 -5.34 -14.62 -1.36
N LYS A 171 -4.80 -13.52 -1.86
CA LYS A 171 -3.35 -13.22 -1.85
C LYS A 171 -2.75 -13.17 -0.45
N HIS A 172 -3.49 -12.67 0.54
CA HIS A 172 -2.96 -12.39 1.89
C HIS A 172 -3.23 -13.52 2.89
N CYS A 173 -4.46 -14.04 2.93
CA CYS A 173 -4.81 -15.11 3.88
C CYS A 173 -4.91 -16.50 3.25
N HIS A 174 -4.69 -16.63 1.93
CA HIS A 174 -4.83 -17.88 1.18
C HIS A 174 -6.18 -18.59 1.31
N GLY A 175 -7.21 -17.90 1.80
CA GLY A 175 -8.57 -18.41 1.85
C GLY A 175 -9.16 -18.57 0.46
N THR A 176 -10.00 -19.59 0.27
CA THR A 176 -10.71 -19.88 -0.98
C THR A 176 -12.20 -19.50 -0.92
N GLU A 177 -12.65 -18.96 0.21
CA GLU A 177 -14.04 -18.62 0.47
C GLU A 177 -14.15 -17.15 0.89
N SER A 178 -15.09 -16.42 0.28
CA SER A 178 -15.41 -15.04 0.62
C SER A 178 -16.78 -14.68 0.05
N THR A 179 -17.51 -13.77 0.71
CA THR A 179 -18.78 -13.22 0.20
C THR A 179 -18.58 -12.31 -1.01
N ASN A 180 -17.43 -11.64 -1.07
CA ASN A 180 -17.03 -10.81 -2.20
C ASN A 180 -15.52 -10.93 -2.44
N TRP A 181 -15.11 -10.67 -3.67
CA TRP A 181 -13.72 -10.74 -4.09
C TRP A 181 -13.30 -9.42 -4.71
N GLN A 182 -12.11 -8.97 -4.34
CA GLN A 182 -11.57 -7.66 -4.66
C GLN A 182 -10.26 -7.83 -5.44
N ARG A 183 -9.94 -6.89 -6.33
CA ARG A 183 -8.65 -6.93 -7.02
C ARG A 183 -7.50 -6.77 -6.03
N ALA A 184 -6.48 -7.61 -6.15
CA ALA A 184 -5.29 -7.57 -5.30
C ALA A 184 -4.29 -6.49 -5.79
N PRO A 185 -3.45 -5.95 -4.90
CA PRO A 185 -2.37 -5.02 -5.27
C PRO A 185 -1.22 -5.74 -6.01
N GLY A 186 -0.53 -5.02 -6.91
CA GLY A 186 0.54 -5.55 -7.76
C GLY A 186 0.02 -6.19 -9.07
N HIS A 187 0.90 -6.37 -10.05
CA HIS A 187 0.62 -7.03 -11.33
C HIS A 187 1.54 -8.24 -11.50
N PRO A 188 1.12 -9.35 -12.12
CA PRO A 188 -0.24 -9.74 -12.50
C PRO A 188 -0.98 -10.46 -11.36
N VAL A 189 -2.30 -10.34 -11.33
CA VAL A 189 -3.16 -10.90 -10.26
C VAL A 189 -4.09 -12.02 -10.76
N ALA A 190 -4.08 -12.32 -12.06
CA ALA A 190 -4.53 -13.62 -12.53
C ALA A 190 -3.64 -14.02 -13.69
N ASN A 191 -2.90 -15.10 -13.50
CA ASN A 191 -2.44 -15.88 -14.64
C ASN A 191 -3.67 -16.62 -15.18
N ASP A 192 -3.64 -17.12 -16.42
CA ASP A 192 -4.71 -17.96 -16.98
C ASP A 192 -4.99 -19.23 -16.14
N THR A 193 -4.12 -19.53 -15.17
CA THR A 193 -4.26 -20.59 -14.18
C THR A 193 -5.34 -20.27 -13.14
N ASN A 194 -6.37 -21.11 -13.08
CA ASN A 194 -7.26 -21.23 -11.93
C ASN A 194 -6.43 -21.70 -10.71
N PRO A 195 -6.51 -21.07 -9.52
CA PRO A 195 -7.42 -20.01 -9.08
C PRO A 195 -6.97 -18.58 -9.42
N VAL A 196 -7.96 -17.70 -9.64
CA VAL A 196 -7.78 -16.24 -9.74
C VAL A 196 -7.29 -15.72 -8.40
N ILE A 197 -6.14 -15.04 -8.39
CA ILE A 197 -5.63 -14.41 -7.17
C ILE A 197 -6.46 -13.15 -6.92
N ALA A 198 -6.95 -12.96 -5.71
CA ALA A 198 -7.79 -11.83 -5.34
C ALA A 198 -7.61 -11.49 -3.86
N LEU A 199 -8.33 -10.51 -3.33
CA LEU A 199 -8.46 -10.29 -1.90
C LEU A 199 -9.88 -10.64 -1.47
N CYS A 200 -10.01 -11.41 -0.39
CA CYS A 200 -11.29 -11.59 0.28
C CYS A 200 -11.73 -10.28 0.96
N MET A 201 -12.98 -10.19 1.38
CA MET A 201 -13.55 -8.99 1.99
C MET A 201 -12.71 -8.46 3.15
N ARG A 202 -12.24 -9.36 4.03
CA ARG A 202 -11.43 -9.02 5.22
C ARG A 202 -10.08 -8.43 4.82
N CYS A 203 -9.32 -9.16 4.00
CA CYS A 203 -7.99 -8.72 3.56
C CYS A 203 -8.06 -7.44 2.72
N ALA A 204 -9.11 -7.27 1.93
CA ALA A 204 -9.32 -6.05 1.15
C ALA A 204 -9.61 -4.84 2.05
N ARG A 205 -10.41 -5.01 3.12
CA ARG A 205 -10.66 -3.94 4.11
C ARG A 205 -9.35 -3.49 4.76
N LEU A 206 -8.57 -4.44 5.28
CA LEU A 206 -7.29 -4.17 5.95
C LEU A 206 -6.29 -3.49 5.01
N TRP A 207 -6.14 -4.02 3.79
CA TRP A 207 -5.19 -3.49 2.82
C TRP A 207 -5.55 -2.08 2.34
N ARG A 208 -6.80 -1.84 1.95
CA ARG A 208 -7.19 -0.54 1.38
C ARG A 208 -7.18 0.60 2.38
N LYS A 209 -7.43 0.31 3.66
CA LYS A 209 -7.48 1.32 4.72
C LYS A 209 -6.13 1.54 5.39
N TYR A 210 -5.35 0.46 5.58
CA TYR A 210 -4.14 0.49 6.42
C TYR A 210 -2.87 -0.02 5.72
N ALA A 211 -2.96 -0.47 4.46
CA ALA A 211 -1.87 -1.18 3.77
C ALA A 211 -1.30 -2.36 4.59
N CYS A 212 -2.16 -2.97 5.42
CA CYS A 212 -1.80 -4.02 6.35
C CYS A 212 -2.12 -5.39 5.75
N ILE A 213 -1.16 -6.31 5.84
CA ILE A 213 -1.34 -7.71 5.43
C ILE A 213 -1.94 -8.49 6.59
N TRP A 214 -2.88 -9.39 6.28
CA TRP A 214 -3.43 -10.29 7.30
C TRP A 214 -2.36 -11.21 7.86
N GLU A 215 -2.34 -11.37 9.18
CA GLU A 215 -1.45 -12.27 9.90
C GLU A 215 -2.26 -13.29 10.70
N GLU A 216 -1.63 -14.42 11.03
CA GLU A 216 -2.26 -15.48 11.82
C GLU A 216 -2.66 -14.93 13.22
N PRO A 217 -3.89 -15.18 13.70
CA PRO A 217 -4.40 -14.57 14.94
C PRO A 217 -3.50 -14.79 16.16
N GLU A 218 -2.94 -15.99 16.30
CA GLU A 218 -2.06 -16.33 17.41
C GLU A 218 -0.76 -15.50 17.39
N GLU A 219 -0.28 -15.10 16.21
CA GLU A 219 0.86 -14.19 16.08
C GLU A 219 0.51 -12.75 16.41
N VAL A 220 -0.65 -12.27 15.95
CA VAL A 220 -1.15 -10.93 16.30
C VAL A 220 -1.31 -10.79 17.81
N ILE A 221 -1.93 -11.77 18.47
CA ILE A 221 -2.07 -11.79 19.93
C ILE A 221 -0.72 -11.88 20.63
N ARG A 222 0.22 -12.68 20.11
CA ARG A 222 1.58 -12.76 20.67
C ARG A 222 2.31 -11.43 20.57
N LYS A 223 2.22 -10.74 19.42
CA LYS A 223 2.79 -9.39 19.24
C LYS A 223 2.13 -8.40 20.19
N PHE A 224 0.82 -8.49 20.37
CA PHE A 224 0.07 -7.66 21.32
C PHE A 224 0.39 -7.93 22.80
N THR A 225 0.70 -9.17 23.18
CA THR A 225 0.93 -9.58 24.58
C THR A 225 2.41 -9.63 24.98
N SER A 226 3.32 -9.55 24.01
CA SER A 226 4.76 -9.53 24.24
C SER A 226 5.18 -8.38 25.16
N LYS A 227 6.25 -8.52 25.96
CA LYS A 227 6.67 -7.53 26.98
C LYS A 227 6.89 -6.10 26.45
N SER A 228 7.03 -5.92 25.14
CA SER A 228 7.21 -4.64 24.44
C SER A 228 5.97 -4.18 23.64
N GLY A 229 4.90 -4.98 23.62
CA GLY A 229 3.65 -4.78 22.91
C GLY A 229 2.45 -4.82 23.84
N GLY A 230 1.45 -4.01 23.56
CA GLY A 230 0.24 -3.86 24.37
C GLY A 230 -0.59 -2.75 23.76
N ILE A 231 -1.44 -2.09 24.56
CA ILE A 231 -2.18 -0.89 24.11
C ILE A 231 -1.24 0.17 23.50
N VAL A 232 0.02 0.23 23.97
CA VAL A 232 1.04 1.14 23.44
C VAL A 232 1.45 0.81 21.99
N ALA A 233 1.42 -0.45 21.57
CA ALA A 233 1.71 -0.85 20.19
C ALA A 233 0.60 -0.42 19.24
N VAL A 234 -0.66 -0.54 19.66
CA VAL A 234 -1.84 -0.07 18.91
C VAL A 234 -1.82 1.46 18.81
N LYS A 235 -1.61 2.16 19.92
CA LYS A 235 -1.51 3.64 19.94
C LYS A 235 -0.36 4.21 19.11
N ARG A 236 0.67 3.42 18.84
CA ARG A 236 1.83 3.81 18.02
C ARG A 236 1.74 3.31 16.57
N GLY A 237 0.60 2.76 16.14
CA GLY A 237 0.40 2.26 14.77
C GLY A 237 1.31 1.08 14.40
N ARG A 238 1.73 0.27 15.38
CA ARG A 238 2.52 -0.94 15.13
C ARG A 238 1.66 -2.18 14.92
N ILE A 239 0.44 -2.16 15.45
CA ILE A 239 -0.59 -3.17 15.25
C ILE A 239 -1.88 -2.40 15.03
N GLU A 240 -2.54 -2.63 13.89
CA GLU A 240 -3.82 -2.01 13.61
C GLU A 240 -4.91 -2.57 14.51
N GLU A 241 -5.78 -1.69 15.02
CA GLU A 241 -6.87 -2.06 15.92
C GLU A 241 -7.80 -3.10 15.29
N GLU A 242 -8.21 -2.87 14.03
CA GLU A 242 -9.09 -3.79 13.31
C GLU A 242 -8.44 -5.16 13.04
N LEU A 243 -7.11 -5.24 12.94
CA LEU A 243 -6.39 -6.52 12.80
C LEU A 243 -6.42 -7.30 14.13
N LEU A 244 -6.28 -6.61 15.25
CA LEU A 244 -6.37 -7.20 16.59
C LEU A 244 -7.78 -7.71 16.89
N GLU A 245 -8.81 -6.92 16.56
CA GLU A 245 -10.21 -7.31 16.70
C GLU A 245 -10.53 -8.57 15.85
N ASP A 246 -10.11 -8.59 14.58
CA ASP A 246 -10.25 -9.76 13.73
C ASP A 246 -9.57 -11.00 14.35
N ALA A 247 -8.35 -10.85 14.88
CA ALA A 247 -7.61 -11.95 15.50
C ALA A 247 -8.36 -12.51 16.72
N GLN A 248 -8.88 -11.65 17.60
CA GLN A 248 -9.65 -12.06 18.77
C GLN A 248 -10.94 -12.80 18.36
N ALA A 249 -11.70 -12.24 17.42
CA ALA A 249 -12.95 -12.83 16.94
C ALA A 249 -12.73 -14.21 16.29
N ILE A 250 -11.64 -14.38 15.54
CA ILE A 250 -11.29 -15.68 14.92
C ILE A 250 -10.95 -16.73 15.99
N ILE A 251 -10.14 -16.38 16.99
CA ILE A 251 -9.78 -17.29 18.09
C ILE A 251 -11.04 -17.70 18.86
N GLU A 252 -11.92 -16.74 19.15
CA GLU A 252 -13.18 -17.01 19.84
C GLU A 252 -14.05 -17.98 19.04
N GLU A 253 -14.26 -17.75 17.75
CA GLU A 253 -15.07 -18.64 16.91
C GLU A 253 -14.42 -20.03 16.73
N ARG A 254 -13.09 -20.11 16.62
CA ARG A 254 -12.34 -21.39 16.63
C ARG A 254 -12.63 -22.18 17.91
N SER A 255 -12.64 -21.51 19.07
CA SER A 255 -12.96 -22.13 20.36
C SER A 255 -14.41 -22.64 20.42
N ARG A 256 -15.38 -21.84 19.93
CA ARG A 256 -16.79 -22.23 19.88
C ARG A 256 -17.02 -23.46 18.99
N LYS A 257 -16.38 -23.50 17.81
CA LYS A 257 -16.46 -24.66 16.89
C LYS A 257 -15.88 -25.92 17.52
N ARG A 258 -14.73 -25.80 18.20
CA ARG A 258 -14.13 -26.94 18.93
C ARG A 258 -15.10 -27.52 19.96
N ILE A 259 -15.72 -26.67 20.79
CA ILE A 259 -16.70 -27.10 21.79
C ILE A 259 -17.89 -27.81 21.13
N LYS A 260 -18.41 -27.29 20.00
CA LYS A 260 -19.51 -27.93 19.27
C LYS A 260 -19.13 -29.33 18.75
N THR A 261 -17.92 -29.46 18.19
CA THR A 261 -17.41 -30.75 17.71
C THR A 261 -17.25 -31.74 18.86
N ASP A 262 -16.64 -31.31 19.98
CA ASP A 262 -16.43 -32.15 21.16
C ASP A 262 -17.77 -32.63 21.75
N ASN A 263 -18.78 -31.76 21.82
CA ASN A 263 -20.13 -32.11 22.26
C ASN A 263 -20.83 -33.08 21.30
N THR A 264 -20.61 -32.96 20.00
CA THR A 264 -21.18 -33.86 18.99
C THR A 264 -20.57 -35.25 19.10
N ILE A 265 -19.24 -35.33 19.29
CA ILE A 265 -18.53 -36.59 19.52
C ILE A 265 -19.00 -37.24 20.82
N ALA A 266 -19.12 -36.47 21.91
CA ALA A 266 -19.61 -36.97 23.19
C ALA A 266 -21.03 -37.53 23.08
N LEU A 267 -21.93 -36.86 22.34
CA LEU A 267 -23.28 -37.35 22.10
C LEU A 267 -23.30 -38.65 21.27
N HIS A 268 -22.42 -38.76 20.26
CA HIS A 268 -22.32 -39.97 19.45
C HIS A 268 -21.79 -41.16 20.27
N LEU A 269 -20.78 -40.94 21.11
CA LEU A 269 -20.22 -41.95 22.01
C LEU A 269 -21.24 -42.40 23.07
N ALA A 270 -22.01 -41.47 23.64
CA ALA A 270 -23.08 -41.82 24.57
C ALA A 270 -24.18 -42.68 23.91
N LYS A 271 -24.56 -42.36 22.68
CA LYS A 271 -25.53 -43.16 21.91
C LYS A 271 -25.01 -44.56 21.55
N SER A 272 -23.73 -44.71 21.18
CA SER A 272 -23.16 -46.02 20.88
C SER A 272 -23.03 -46.90 22.13
N LEU A 273 -22.75 -46.31 23.30
CA LEU A 273 -22.77 -47.03 24.58
C LEU A 273 -24.17 -47.52 24.98
N LEU A 274 -25.22 -46.74 24.66
CA LEU A 274 -26.61 -47.13 24.93
C LEU A 274 -27.16 -48.18 23.95
N LEU A 275 -26.63 -48.21 22.71
CA LEU A 275 -27.00 -49.17 21.66
C LEU A 275 -26.13 -50.42 21.65
N ASN A 276 -25.19 -50.55 22.60
CA ASN A 276 -24.29 -51.70 22.68
C ASN A 276 -25.10 -52.94 23.10
N PRO A 277 -25.15 -54.00 22.28
CA PRO A 277 -25.98 -55.20 22.56
C PRO A 277 -25.57 -55.91 23.86
N VAL A 278 -24.33 -55.69 24.33
CA VAL A 278 -23.85 -56.20 25.62
C VAL A 278 -24.58 -55.55 26.81
N ALA A 279 -24.94 -54.26 26.71
CA ALA A 279 -25.68 -53.56 27.77
C ALA A 279 -27.14 -54.05 27.88
N GLU A 280 -27.74 -54.47 26.75
CA GLU A 280 -29.09 -55.04 26.73
C GLU A 280 -29.11 -56.49 27.26
N VAL A 281 -28.06 -57.27 26.97
CA VAL A 281 -27.89 -58.62 27.54
C VAL A 281 -27.68 -58.56 29.06
N VAL A 282 -26.86 -57.63 29.57
CA VAL A 282 -26.67 -57.45 31.02
C VAL A 282 -27.94 -56.95 31.72
N ARG A 283 -28.74 -56.08 31.09
CA ARG A 283 -30.05 -55.66 31.60
C ARG A 283 -31.08 -56.79 31.65
N LYS A 284 -31.08 -57.70 30.67
CA LYS A 284 -31.94 -58.89 30.68
C LYS A 284 -31.51 -59.92 31.72
N LEU A 285 -30.22 -60.01 32.04
CA LEU A 285 -29.69 -60.92 33.06
C LEU A 285 -29.84 -60.43 34.51
N THR A 286 -30.16 -59.15 34.73
CA THR A 286 -30.31 -58.54 36.07
C THR A 286 -31.76 -58.32 36.51
N ASN A 287 -32.74 -58.65 35.66
CA ASN A 287 -34.17 -58.61 35.97
C ASN A 287 -34.78 -60.01 36.19
N LEU A 288 -34.03 -60.91 36.81
CA LEU A 288 -34.52 -62.17 37.41
C LEU A 288 -34.15 -62.20 38.89
#